data_AF-A0A182TJE1-F1
#
_entry.id   AF-A0A182TJE1-F1
#
_cell.length_a   1.000
_cell.length_b   1.000
_cell.length_c   1.000
_cell.angle_alpha   90.00
_cell.angle_beta   90.00
_cell.angle_gamma   90.00
#
_symmetry.space_group_name_H-M   'P 1'
#
loop_
_entity.id
_entity.type
_entity.pdbx_description
1 polymer ?
#
loop_
_entity_poly.entity_id
_entity_poly.type
_entity_poly.pdbx_seq_one_letter_code
_entity_poly.pdbx_strand_id
1 'polypeptide(L)'
;MWDSTCVEIKSQLQLIEDTVTNTARIIIPTQSFYFNCETNCKLQKLLKEYEQILTAQRQYHNQMTSFVQSKLKQFGVPAEGLQDNAAQLEKVFRVVYDRNTFHQRQVDEQKLQSQNVTAELAEPLQLLQQEQQRNQLLQAKLVELSNTISQMERENKKLQAKINDNPTSVQG
;
A
#
# COMPACT_ATOMS: atom_id res chain seq x y z
N MET A 1 1.99 1.65 12.24
CA MET A 1 3.35 2.24 12.30
C MET A 1 4.42 1.15 12.47
N TRP A 2 4.18 0.14 13.34
CA TRP A 2 5.09 -0.99 13.55
C TRP A 2 5.24 -1.95 12.35
N ASP A 3 4.17 -2.21 11.58
CA ASP A 3 4.27 -3.06 10.37
C ASP A 3 5.09 -2.41 9.25
N SER A 4 5.05 -1.08 9.13
CA SER A 4 5.97 -0.35 8.24
C SER A 4 7.41 -0.52 8.70
N THR A 5 7.66 -0.47 10.02
CA THR A 5 9.00 -0.75 10.55
C THR A 5 9.43 -2.20 10.33
N CYS A 6 8.55 -3.19 10.50
CA CYS A 6 8.87 -4.60 10.29
C CYS A 6 9.07 -4.95 8.80
N VAL A 7 8.27 -4.38 7.90
CA VAL A 7 8.44 -4.50 6.45
C VAL A 7 9.72 -3.79 6.00
N GLU A 8 10.00 -2.62 6.54
CA GLU A 8 11.24 -1.88 6.28
C GLU A 8 12.46 -2.66 6.80
N ILE A 9 12.40 -3.19 8.03
CA ILE A 9 13.45 -4.06 8.60
C ILE A 9 13.63 -5.31 7.74
N LYS A 10 12.54 -5.96 7.31
CA LYS A 10 12.63 -7.16 6.47
C LYS A 10 13.19 -6.85 5.08
N SER A 11 12.77 -5.74 4.48
CA SER A 11 13.31 -5.24 3.20
C SER A 11 14.79 -4.93 3.32
N GLN A 12 15.22 -4.26 4.41
CA GLN A 12 16.62 -3.96 4.66
C GLN A 12 17.45 -5.22 4.94
N LEU A 13 16.91 -6.20 5.67
CA LEU A 13 17.56 -7.50 5.87
C LEU A 13 17.71 -8.27 4.56
N GLN A 14 16.69 -8.23 3.69
CA GLN A 14 16.72 -8.86 2.37
C GLN A 14 17.75 -8.17 1.46
N LEU A 15 17.82 -6.83 1.49
CA LEU A 15 18.83 -6.05 0.77
C LEU A 15 20.25 -6.38 1.26
N ILE A 16 20.44 -6.58 2.56
CA ILE A 16 21.72 -7.02 3.13
C ILE A 16 22.05 -8.43 2.63
N GLU A 17 21.09 -9.37 2.66
CA GLU A 17 21.29 -10.75 2.22
C GLU A 17 21.60 -10.83 0.71
N ASP A 18 20.88 -10.07 -0.11
CA ASP A 18 21.12 -9.97 -1.56
C ASP A 18 22.46 -9.28 -1.86
N THR A 19 22.84 -8.26 -1.09
CA THR A 19 24.14 -7.59 -1.24
C THR A 19 25.28 -8.51 -0.85
N VAL A 20 25.16 -9.25 0.26
CA VAL A 20 26.15 -10.24 0.70
C VAL A 20 26.25 -11.37 -0.32
N THR A 21 25.12 -11.87 -0.82
CA THR A 21 25.08 -12.97 -1.80
C THR A 21 25.64 -12.55 -3.15
N ASN A 22 25.31 -11.34 -3.64
CA ASN A 22 25.86 -10.80 -4.88
C ASN A 22 27.35 -10.48 -4.74
N THR A 23 27.77 -9.91 -3.61
CA THR A 23 29.19 -9.66 -3.32
C THR A 23 29.97 -10.98 -3.24
N ALA A 24 29.40 -12.00 -2.61
CA ALA A 24 29.99 -13.34 -2.56
C ALA A 24 30.05 -14.03 -3.94
N ARG A 25 29.06 -13.81 -4.81
CA ARG A 25 29.06 -14.34 -6.19
C ARG A 25 30.04 -13.63 -7.12
N ILE A 26 30.31 -12.34 -6.89
CA ILE A 26 31.35 -11.59 -7.62
C ILE A 26 32.76 -12.10 -7.22
N ILE A 27 32.89 -12.79 -6.09
CA ILE A 27 34.17 -13.26 -5.54
C ILE A 27 34.33 -14.77 -5.76
N ILE A 28 34.56 -15.21 -7.01
CA ILE A 28 35.34 -16.44 -7.34
C ILE A 28 36.00 -16.26 -8.73
N PRO A 29 37.31 -16.51 -8.96
CA PRO A 29 38.48 -16.34 -8.12
C PRO A 29 39.61 -15.69 -8.94
N THR A 30 39.60 -14.37 -9.13
CA THR A 30 40.77 -13.70 -9.67
C THR A 30 41.08 -12.52 -8.80
N GLN A 31 42.20 -12.65 -8.08
CA GLN A 31 42.87 -11.62 -7.32
C GLN A 31 42.43 -11.52 -5.85
N SER A 32 43.32 -12.05 -5.01
CA SER A 32 43.61 -11.60 -3.64
C SER A 32 42.43 -11.56 -2.66
N PHE A 33 42.48 -12.47 -1.69
CA PHE A 33 41.84 -12.38 -0.38
C PHE A 33 42.04 -10.99 0.26
N TYR A 34 41.20 -10.02 -0.07
CA TYR A 34 40.93 -8.86 0.79
C TYR A 34 39.55 -9.09 1.38
N PHE A 35 39.49 -9.91 2.43
CA PHE A 35 38.42 -9.83 3.41
C PHE A 35 38.35 -8.36 3.83
N ASN A 36 37.34 -7.63 3.37
CA ASN A 36 37.26 -6.19 3.61
C ASN A 36 37.21 -5.96 5.12
N CYS A 37 38.29 -5.40 5.67
CA CYS A 37 38.45 -5.05 7.07
C CYS A 37 37.21 -4.27 7.58
N GLU A 38 36.62 -3.45 6.72
CA GLU A 38 35.44 -2.66 7.03
C GLU A 38 34.19 -3.50 7.33
N THR A 39 33.92 -4.55 6.54
CA THR A 39 32.76 -5.44 6.78
C THR A 39 32.95 -6.28 8.03
N ASN A 40 34.17 -6.80 8.25
CA ASN A 40 34.47 -7.60 9.44
C ASN A 40 34.44 -6.73 10.72
N CYS A 41 34.97 -5.50 10.67
CA CYS A 41 34.89 -4.56 11.78
C CYS A 41 33.45 -4.14 12.10
N LYS A 42 32.61 -3.91 11.08
CA LYS A 42 31.17 -3.62 11.26
C LYS A 42 30.44 -4.79 11.92
N LEU A 43 30.72 -6.02 11.49
CA LEU A 43 30.11 -7.22 12.07
C LEU A 43 30.57 -7.43 13.53
N GLN A 44 31.86 -7.26 13.82
CA GLN A 44 32.38 -7.36 15.19
C GLN A 44 31.79 -6.29 16.11
N LYS A 45 31.62 -5.06 15.62
CA LYS A 45 30.97 -3.99 16.38
C LYS A 45 29.51 -4.33 16.69
N LEU A 46 28.76 -4.83 15.70
CA LEU A 46 27.37 -5.25 15.88
C LEU A 46 27.26 -6.39 16.91
N LEU A 47 28.12 -7.41 16.83
CA LEU A 47 28.14 -8.51 17.79
C LEU A 47 28.43 -8.02 19.22
N LYS A 48 29.37 -7.08 19.37
CA LYS A 48 29.72 -6.50 20.67
C LYS A 48 28.58 -5.67 21.26
N GLU A 49 27.89 -4.89 20.43
CA GLU A 49 26.68 -4.14 20.84
C GLU A 49 25.56 -5.11 21.25
N TYR A 50 25.38 -6.19 20.52
CA TYR A 50 24.40 -7.22 20.86
C TYR A 50 24.72 -7.91 22.20
N GLU A 51 25.99 -8.26 22.45
CA GLU A 51 26.44 -8.79 23.75
C GLU A 51 26.20 -7.81 24.89
N GLN A 52 26.44 -6.51 24.68
CA GLN A 52 26.16 -5.49 25.68
C GLN A 52 24.67 -5.40 26.01
N ILE A 53 23.81 -5.44 24.99
CA ILE A 53 22.35 -5.43 25.17
C ILE A 53 21.90 -6.67 25.96
N LEU A 54 22.36 -7.86 25.58
CA LEU A 54 22.04 -9.10 26.26
C LEU A 54 22.51 -9.08 27.73
N THR A 55 23.68 -8.52 27.99
CA THR A 55 24.23 -8.39 29.34
C THR A 55 23.39 -7.45 30.19
N ALA A 56 23.03 -6.28 29.65
CA ALA A 56 22.17 -5.31 30.34
C ALA A 56 20.78 -5.91 30.62
N GLN A 57 20.20 -6.62 29.66
CA GLN A 57 18.91 -7.28 29.82
C GLN A 57 18.95 -8.36 30.91
N ARG A 58 20.04 -9.15 30.97
CA ARG A 58 20.25 -10.15 32.03
C ARG A 58 20.40 -9.50 33.40
N GLN A 59 21.16 -8.40 33.50
CA GLN A 59 21.31 -7.65 34.75
C GLN A 59 19.97 -7.10 35.23
N TYR A 60 19.19 -6.49 34.33
CA TYR A 60 17.86 -6.00 34.65
C TYR A 60 16.93 -7.12 35.12
N HIS A 61 16.92 -8.25 34.40
CA HIS A 61 16.13 -9.42 34.80
C HIS A 61 16.51 -9.90 36.20
N ASN A 62 17.82 -10.00 36.50
CA ASN A 62 18.29 -10.40 37.83
C ASN A 62 17.86 -9.41 38.92
N GLN A 63 18.00 -8.10 38.68
CA GLN A 63 17.57 -7.06 39.62
C GLN A 63 16.07 -7.14 39.90
N MET A 64 15.26 -7.31 38.84
CA MET A 64 13.81 -7.45 38.97
C MET A 64 13.44 -8.72 39.74
N THR A 65 14.06 -9.85 39.43
CA THR A 65 13.84 -11.12 40.14
C THR A 65 14.18 -10.98 41.63
N SER A 66 15.34 -10.40 41.97
CA SER A 66 15.72 -10.16 43.37
C SER A 66 14.76 -9.21 44.08
N PHE A 67 14.31 -8.14 43.41
CA PHE A 67 13.32 -7.22 43.97
C PHE A 67 11.99 -7.93 44.26
N VAL A 68 11.46 -8.68 43.29
CA VAL A 68 10.21 -9.43 43.44
C VAL A 68 10.33 -10.45 44.58
N GLN A 69 11.40 -11.23 44.63
CA GLN A 69 11.64 -12.17 45.73
C GLN A 69 11.68 -11.48 47.10
N SER A 70 12.35 -10.32 47.20
CA SER A 70 12.38 -9.54 48.43
C SER A 70 10.98 -9.07 48.86
N LYS A 71 10.13 -8.68 47.91
CA LYS A 71 8.76 -8.25 48.19
C LYS A 71 7.86 -9.41 48.58
N LEU A 72 7.93 -10.54 47.87
CA LEU A 72 7.20 -11.75 48.23
C LEU A 72 7.53 -12.17 49.68
N LYS A 73 8.81 -12.15 50.06
CA LYS A 73 9.24 -12.40 51.44
C LYS A 73 8.70 -11.35 52.43
N GLN A 74 8.75 -10.06 52.08
CA GLN A 74 8.24 -8.97 52.92
C GLN A 74 6.76 -9.12 53.25
N PHE A 75 5.96 -9.60 52.28
CA PHE A 75 4.51 -9.74 52.43
C PHE A 75 4.06 -11.16 52.78
N GLY A 76 4.99 -12.09 53.05
CA GLY A 76 4.66 -13.48 53.40
C GLY A 76 3.99 -14.27 52.27
N VAL A 77 4.20 -13.85 51.02
CA VAL A 77 3.63 -14.53 49.85
C VAL A 77 4.58 -15.64 49.42
N PRO A 78 4.14 -16.92 49.38
CA PRO A 78 4.96 -18.01 48.87
C PRO A 78 5.20 -17.83 47.36
N ALA A 79 6.44 -18.06 46.93
CA ALA A 79 6.83 -17.97 45.52
C ALA A 79 6.34 -19.18 44.69
N GLU A 80 6.03 -20.30 45.36
CA GLU A 80 5.51 -21.52 44.74
C GLU A 80 4.16 -21.26 44.07
N GLY A 81 4.01 -21.73 42.82
CA GLY A 81 2.81 -21.53 42.00
C GLY A 81 2.67 -20.16 41.32
N LEU A 82 3.37 -19.11 41.79
CA LEU A 82 3.37 -17.81 41.10
C LEU A 82 4.08 -17.86 39.75
N GLN A 83 5.12 -18.67 39.64
CA GLN A 83 5.87 -18.86 38.39
C GLN A 83 5.03 -19.58 37.33
N ASP A 84 4.22 -20.55 37.76
CA ASP A 84 3.26 -21.23 36.88
C ASP A 84 2.16 -20.28 36.41
N ASN A 85 1.64 -19.43 37.30
CA ASN A 85 0.65 -18.41 36.95
C ASN A 85 1.23 -17.38 35.97
N ALA A 86 2.48 -16.95 36.16
CA ALA A 86 3.16 -16.05 35.22
C ALA A 86 3.36 -16.71 33.85
N ALA A 87 3.79 -17.98 33.81
CA ALA A 87 3.95 -18.72 32.56
C ALA A 87 2.61 -18.95 31.83
N GLN A 88 1.51 -19.15 32.57
CA GLN A 88 0.17 -19.22 31.99
C GLN A 88 -0.26 -17.87 31.41
N LEU A 89 0.02 -16.76 32.11
CA LEU A 89 -0.24 -15.41 31.62
C LEU A 89 0.55 -15.12 30.33
N GLU A 90 1.82 -15.53 30.28
CA GLU A 90 2.68 -15.38 29.11
C GLU A 90 2.14 -16.15 27.89
N LYS A 91 1.62 -17.37 28.09
CA LYS A 91 0.93 -18.14 27.04
C LYS A 91 -0.29 -17.40 26.52
N VAL A 92 -1.11 -16.83 27.40
CA VAL A 92 -2.29 -16.04 27.01
C VAL A 92 -1.87 -14.82 26.20
N PHE A 93 -0.87 -14.06 26.67
CA PHE A 93 -0.39 -12.90 25.93
C PHE A 93 0.19 -13.26 24.57
N ARG A 94 0.91 -14.38 24.47
CA ARG A 94 1.42 -14.87 23.18
C ARG A 94 0.29 -15.19 22.20
N VAL A 95 -0.74 -15.90 22.64
CA VAL A 95 -1.91 -16.22 21.80
C VAL A 95 -2.65 -14.95 21.38
N VAL A 96 -2.84 -13.99 22.29
CA VAL A 96 -3.49 -12.71 21.98
C VAL A 96 -2.66 -11.91 20.98
N TYR A 97 -1.33 -11.87 21.16
CA TYR A 97 -0.41 -11.21 20.24
C TYR A 97 -0.50 -11.83 18.85
N ASP A 98 -0.35 -13.14 18.74
CA ASP A 98 -0.42 -13.86 17.46
C ASP A 98 -1.76 -13.63 16.75
N ARG A 99 -2.87 -13.67 17.50
CA ARG A 99 -4.22 -13.41 16.98
C ARG A 99 -4.36 -11.98 16.47
N ASN A 100 -3.88 -11.00 17.23
CA ASN A 100 -3.94 -9.60 16.84
C ASN A 100 -3.09 -9.32 15.60
N THR A 101 -1.88 -9.88 15.53
CA THR A 101 -1.02 -9.77 14.34
C THR A 101 -1.70 -10.39 13.12
N PHE A 102 -2.36 -11.54 13.27
CA PHE A 102 -3.10 -12.16 12.16
C PHE A 102 -4.24 -11.25 11.68
N HIS A 103 -5.08 -10.74 12.58
CA HIS A 103 -6.17 -9.84 12.20
C HIS A 103 -5.67 -8.54 11.57
N GLN A 104 -4.57 -7.98 12.07
CA GLN A 104 -3.98 -6.78 11.50
C GLN A 104 -3.57 -7.01 10.04
N ARG A 105 -2.93 -8.14 9.73
CA ARG A 105 -2.59 -8.50 8.34
C ARG A 105 -3.82 -8.63 7.44
N GLN A 106 -4.89 -9.25 7.92
CA GLN A 106 -6.13 -9.35 7.13
C GLN A 106 -6.74 -7.97 6.83
N VAL A 107 -6.72 -7.06 7.79
CA VAL A 107 -7.19 -5.68 7.59
C VAL A 107 -6.32 -4.96 6.56
N ASP A 108 -5.00 -5.12 6.64
CA ASP A 108 -4.08 -4.49 5.70
C ASP A 108 -4.24 -5.04 4.28
N GLU A 109 -4.45 -6.36 4.12
CA GLU A 109 -4.77 -6.99 2.84
C GLU A 109 -6.08 -6.48 2.24
N GLN A 110 -7.14 -6.36 3.05
CA GLN A 110 -8.42 -5.81 2.60
C GLN A 110 -8.29 -4.34 2.18
N LYS A 111 -7.51 -3.55 2.94
CA LYS A 111 -7.26 -2.15 2.60
C LYS A 111 -6.54 -2.02 1.27
N LEU A 112 -5.54 -2.87 1.01
CA LEU A 112 -4.81 -2.89 -0.26
C LEU A 112 -5.75 -3.27 -1.42
N GLN A 113 -6.59 -4.30 -1.25
CA GLN A 113 -7.58 -4.68 -2.26
C GLN A 113 -8.55 -3.54 -2.55
N SER A 114 -9.04 -2.86 -1.52
CA SER A 114 -9.95 -1.72 -1.69
C SER A 114 -9.28 -0.56 -2.44
N GLN A 115 -8.01 -0.29 -2.17
CA GLN A 115 -7.24 0.72 -2.90
C GLN A 115 -7.07 0.36 -4.38
N ASN A 116 -6.74 -0.91 -4.68
CA ASN A 116 -6.59 -1.38 -6.06
C ASN A 116 -7.91 -1.27 -6.83
N VAL A 117 -9.02 -1.72 -6.23
CA VAL A 117 -10.35 -1.59 -6.84
C VAL A 117 -10.69 -0.12 -7.10
N THR A 118 -10.40 0.78 -6.15
CA THR A 118 -10.66 2.21 -6.32
C THR A 118 -9.82 2.81 -7.46
N ALA A 119 -8.56 2.39 -7.58
CA ALA A 119 -7.69 2.82 -8.68
C ALA A 119 -8.16 2.29 -10.04
N GLU A 120 -8.55 1.02 -10.12
CA GLU A 120 -9.11 0.39 -11.33
C GLU A 120 -10.43 1.04 -11.78
N LEU A 121 -11.23 1.56 -10.84
CA LEU A 121 -12.49 2.25 -11.13
C LEU A 121 -12.34 3.72 -11.54
N ALA A 122 -11.19 4.36 -11.27
CA ALA A 122 -10.99 5.78 -11.53
C ALA A 122 -11.01 6.10 -13.04
N GLU A 123 -10.28 5.33 -13.85
CA GLU A 123 -10.17 5.54 -15.29
C GLU A 123 -11.50 5.25 -16.03
N PRO A 124 -12.21 4.13 -15.78
CA PRO A 124 -13.53 3.89 -16.37
C PRO A 124 -14.56 4.96 -16.04
N LEU A 125 -14.55 5.50 -14.81
CA LEU A 125 -15.47 6.58 -14.42
C LEU A 125 -15.18 7.88 -15.17
N GLN A 126 -13.91 8.22 -15.34
CA GLN A 126 -13.51 9.39 -16.12
C GLN A 126 -13.91 9.24 -17.59
N LEU A 127 -13.70 8.05 -18.16
CA LEU A 127 -14.05 7.75 -19.55
C LEU A 127 -15.58 7.81 -19.76
N LEU A 128 -16.35 7.27 -18.82
CA LEU A 128 -17.81 7.35 -18.83
C LEU A 128 -18.29 8.80 -18.81
N GLN A 129 -17.69 9.65 -17.97
CA GLN A 129 -18.05 11.06 -17.88
C GLN A 129 -17.74 11.80 -19.19
N GLN A 130 -16.60 11.50 -19.81
CA GLN A 130 -16.21 12.09 -21.10
C GLN A 130 -17.18 11.69 -22.23
N GLU A 131 -17.55 10.41 -22.31
CA GLU A 131 -18.50 9.93 -23.29
C GLU A 131 -19.92 10.49 -23.07
N GLN A 132 -20.35 10.67 -21.81
CA GLN A 132 -21.60 11.38 -21.51
C GLN A 132 -21.60 12.82 -22.02
N GLN A 133 -20.52 13.58 -21.78
CA GLN A 133 -20.38 14.95 -22.28
C GLN A 133 -20.38 15.00 -23.81
N ARG A 134 -19.66 14.06 -24.45
CA ARG A 134 -19.62 13.94 -25.92
C ARG A 134 -21.01 13.66 -26.48
N ASN A 135 -21.77 12.77 -25.85
CA ASN A 135 -23.12 12.41 -26.27
C ASN A 135 -24.08 13.61 -26.15
N GLN A 136 -24.00 14.37 -25.06
CA GLN A 136 -24.78 15.61 -24.90
C GLN A 136 -24.47 16.64 -26.01
N LEU A 137 -23.19 16.82 -26.35
CA LEU A 137 -22.80 17.73 -27.43
C LEU A 137 -23.33 17.28 -28.80
N LEU A 138 -23.30 15.97 -29.07
CA LEU A 138 -23.85 15.40 -30.30
C LEU A 138 -25.37 15.57 -30.36
N GLN A 139 -26.09 15.38 -29.25
CA GLN A 139 -27.53 15.62 -29.19
C GLN A 139 -27.87 17.09 -29.48
N ALA A 140 -27.11 18.04 -28.91
CA ALA A 140 -27.31 19.46 -29.20
C ALA A 140 -27.09 19.78 -30.69
N LYS A 141 -26.03 19.24 -31.29
CA LYS A 141 -25.77 19.39 -32.74
C LYS A 141 -26.88 18.79 -33.60
N LEU A 142 -27.44 17.64 -33.23
CA LEU A 142 -28.55 17.03 -33.95
C LEU A 142 -29.79 17.92 -33.95
N VAL A 143 -30.10 18.55 -32.81
CA VAL A 143 -31.22 19.51 -32.71
C VAL A 143 -30.98 20.72 -33.60
N GLU A 144 -29.77 21.29 -33.59
CA GLU A 144 -29.39 22.43 -34.43
C GLU A 144 -29.50 22.10 -35.93
N LEU A 145 -28.99 20.95 -36.34
CA LEU A 145 -29.10 20.44 -37.71
C LEU A 145 -30.55 20.24 -38.12
N SER A 146 -31.38 19.66 -37.25
CA SER A 146 -32.82 19.47 -37.50
C SER A 146 -33.54 20.80 -37.72
N ASN A 147 -33.21 21.82 -36.92
CA ASN A 147 -33.77 23.17 -37.08
C ASN A 147 -33.33 23.81 -38.40
N THR A 148 -32.06 23.64 -38.77
CA THR A 148 -31.49 24.13 -40.03
C THR A 148 -32.18 23.49 -41.23
N ILE A 149 -32.35 22.17 -41.23
CA ILE A 149 -33.09 21.44 -42.28
C ILE A 149 -34.52 21.98 -42.39
N SER A 150 -35.22 22.13 -41.26
CA SER A 150 -36.59 22.65 -41.23
C SER A 150 -36.70 24.09 -41.74
N GLN A 151 -35.66 24.91 -41.56
CA GLN A 151 -35.59 26.26 -42.13
C GLN A 151 -35.36 26.20 -43.64
N MET A 152 -34.36 25.43 -44.09
CA MET A 152 -34.06 25.27 -45.52
C MET A 152 -35.25 24.72 -46.29
N GLU A 153 -35.98 23.75 -45.73
CA GLU A 153 -37.21 23.22 -46.34
C GLU A 153 -38.29 24.30 -46.50
N ARG A 154 -38.47 25.17 -45.50
CA ARG A 154 -39.42 26.29 -45.57
C ARG A 154 -39.00 27.31 -46.62
N GLU A 155 -37.71 27.63 -46.71
CA GLU A 155 -37.17 28.54 -47.72
C GLU A 155 -37.32 27.95 -49.13
N ASN A 156 -37.02 26.67 -49.30
CA ASN A 156 -37.17 25.96 -50.58
C ASN A 156 -38.64 25.94 -51.03
N LYS A 157 -39.59 25.67 -50.14
CA LYS A 157 -41.04 25.76 -50.44
C LYS A 157 -41.44 27.17 -50.90
N LYS A 158 -40.92 28.23 -50.25
CA LYS A 158 -41.18 29.62 -50.66
C LYS A 158 -40.60 29.92 -52.05
N LEU A 159 -39.40 29.43 -52.35
CA LEU A 159 -38.79 29.60 -53.67
C LEU A 159 -39.57 28.86 -54.76
N GLN A 160 -40.00 27.63 -54.49
CA GLN A 160 -40.85 26.86 -55.41
C GLN A 160 -42.18 27.56 -55.69
N ALA A 161 -42.83 28.11 -54.65
CA ALA A 161 -44.05 28.92 -54.83
C ALA A 161 -43.79 30.15 -55.72
N LYS A 162 -42.71 30.90 -55.46
CA LYS A 162 -42.32 32.05 -56.29
C LYS A 162 -42.01 31.70 -57.75
N ILE A 163 -41.42 30.52 -57.99
CA ILE A 163 -41.17 30.02 -59.35
C ILE A 163 -42.50 29.71 -60.06
N ASN A 164 -43.43 29.06 -59.36
CA ASN A 164 -44.74 28.69 -59.91
C ASN A 164 -45.65 29.91 -60.16
N ASP A 165 -45.56 30.95 -59.32
CA ASP A 165 -46.31 32.20 -59.46
C ASP A 165 -45.67 33.17 -60.49
N ASN A 166 -44.51 32.84 -61.05
CA ASN A 166 -43.90 33.61 -62.13
C ASN A 166 -44.46 33.09 -63.47
N PRO A 167 -45.37 33.81 -64.14
CA PRO A 167 -45.82 33.39 -65.46
C PRO A 167 -44.62 33.44 -66.40
N THR A 168 -44.34 32.34 -67.09
CA THR A 168 -43.45 32.34 -68.26
C THR A 168 -44.04 33.29 -69.29
N SER A 169 -43.68 34.57 -69.22
CA SER A 169 -43.83 35.53 -70.30
C SER A 169 -42.78 35.21 -71.35
N VAL A 170 -42.98 34.09 -72.03
CA VAL A 170 -42.38 33.88 -73.35
C VAL A 170 -43.24 34.70 -74.31
N GLN A 171 -42.82 35.93 -74.57
CA GLN A 171 -43.35 36.73 -75.68
C GLN A 171 -43.04 35.98 -76.98
N GLY A 172 -44.10 35.60 -77.70
CA GLY A 172 -44.03 35.22 -79.11
C GLY A 172 -43.97 36.44 -80.01
#